data_AF-A0A1I1PVL2-F1
#
_entry.id   AF-A0A1I1PVL2-F1
#
_cell.length_a   1.000
_cell.length_b   1.000
_cell.length_c   1.000
_cell.angle_alpha   90.00
_cell.angle_beta   90.00
_cell.angle_gamma   90.00
#
_symmetry.space_group_name_H-M   'P 1'
#
loop_
_entity.id
_entity.type
_entity.pdbx_description
1 polymer ?
#
loop_
_entity_poly.entity_id
_entity_poly.type
_entity_poly.pdbx_seq_one_letter_code
_entity_poly.pdbx_strand_id
1 'polypeptide(L)' 'MPTHKINESAAGYHAGTTVSVRPLRTLPGGLTEVQVEDCGTALRQGQTLTVPTTEIRPWWWRP' A
#
# COMPACT_ATOMS: atom_id res chain seq x y z
N MET A 1 0.63 12.51 8.53
CA MET A 1 0.66 11.11 8.99
C MET A 1 1.74 10.38 8.19
N PRO A 2 2.35 9.28 8.68
CA PRO A 2 3.40 8.59 7.95
C PRO A 2 2.82 7.86 6.73
N THR A 3 2.97 8.46 5.56
CA THR A 3 2.53 7.91 4.27
C THR A 3 3.55 6.88 3.74
N HIS A 4 3.07 5.81 3.14
CA HIS A 4 3.89 4.73 2.59
C HIS A 4 3.50 4.49 1.13
N LYS A 5 4.41 3.95 0.34
CA LYS A 5 4.20 3.48 -1.03
C LYS A 5 4.08 1.95 -1.02
N ILE A 6 3.20 1.39 -1.83
CA ILE A 6 3.14 -0.06 -2.05
C ILE A 6 3.83 -0.37 -3.38
N ASN A 7 4.76 -1.31 -3.35
CA ASN A 7 5.42 -1.85 -4.51
C ASN A 7 4.54 -2.92 -5.14
N GLU A 8 4.46 -2.92 -6.46
CA GLU A 8 3.71 -3.87 -7.27
C GLU A 8 3.96 -5.34 -6.87
N SER A 9 2.98 -5.99 -6.22
CA SER A 9 2.69 -7.44 -6.30
C SER A 9 1.50 -7.88 -5.41
N ALA A 10 0.96 -7.00 -4.55
CA ALA A 10 -0.11 -7.37 -3.64
C ALA A 10 -1.43 -7.52 -4.39
N ALA A 11 -2.15 -8.62 -4.12
CA ALA A 11 -3.59 -8.73 -4.28
C ALA A 11 -4.22 -8.06 -5.53
N GLY A 12 -3.79 -8.44 -6.74
CA GLY A 12 -4.56 -8.20 -7.97
C GLY A 12 -4.56 -6.76 -8.50
N TYR A 13 -3.62 -5.91 -8.09
CA TYR A 13 -3.45 -4.58 -8.69
C TYR A 13 -2.70 -4.67 -10.02
N HIS A 14 -3.11 -3.86 -11.01
CA HIS A 14 -2.41 -3.75 -12.28
C HIS A 14 -0.92 -3.48 -12.04
N ALA A 15 -0.08 -4.31 -12.64
CA ALA A 15 1.36 -4.14 -12.73
C ALA A 15 1.71 -2.67 -13.06
N GLY A 16 2.41 -1.96 -12.16
CA GLY A 16 3.04 -0.67 -12.43
C GLY A 16 2.56 0.53 -11.61
N THR A 17 1.53 0.41 -10.75
CA THR A 17 0.95 1.59 -10.08
C THR A 17 1.39 1.72 -8.63
N THR A 18 2.20 2.73 -8.32
CA THR A 18 2.54 3.13 -6.94
C THR A 18 1.42 3.99 -6.35
N VAL A 19 0.91 3.64 -5.17
CA VAL A 19 -0.07 4.45 -4.43
C VAL A 19 0.42 4.80 -3.04
N SER A 20 -0.05 5.95 -2.54
CA SER A 20 0.19 6.40 -1.17
C SER A 20 -0.83 5.78 -0.23
N VAL A 21 -0.34 5.14 0.84
CA VAL A 21 -1.16 4.46 1.84
C VAL A 21 -0.72 4.78 3.27
N ARG A 22 -1.65 4.61 4.20
CA ARG A 22 -1.43 4.67 5.64
C ARG A 22 -1.54 3.28 6.24
N PRO A 23 -0.50 2.72 6.87
CA PRO A 23 -0.61 1.47 7.60
C PRO A 23 -1.61 1.60 8.74
N LEU A 24 -2.50 0.61 8.87
CA LEU A 24 -3.47 0.52 9.96
C LEU A 24 -3.02 -0.51 11.01
N ARG A 25 -2.72 -1.74 10.58
CA ARG A 25 -2.31 -2.84 11.45
C ARG A 25 -1.55 -3.93 10.69
N THR A 26 -0.68 -4.66 11.40
CA THR A 26 0.00 -5.84 10.87
C THR A 26 -0.81 -7.09 11.20
N LEU A 27 -1.01 -7.95 10.20
CA LEU A 27 -1.74 -9.21 10.30
C LEU A 27 -0.75 -10.40 10.38
N PRO A 28 -1.16 -11.55 10.94
CA PRO A 28 -0.35 -12.77 10.92
C PRO A 28 0.02 -13.18 9.49
N GLY A 29 1.21 -13.76 9.30
CA GLY A 29 1.68 -14.22 7.98
C GLY A 29 2.40 -13.15 7.16
N GLY A 30 2.87 -12.07 7.78
CA GLY A 30 3.66 -11.04 7.07
C GLY A 30 2.84 -10.13 6.16
N LEU A 31 1.57 -9.93 6.53
CA LEU A 31 0.64 -9.04 5.83
C LEU A 31 0.42 -7.77 6.65
N THR A 32 0.07 -6.68 5.99
CA THR A 32 -0.27 -5.41 6.62
C THR A 32 -1.52 -4.85 5.97
N GLU A 33 -2.47 -4.48 6.81
CA GLU A 33 -3.66 -3.75 6.41
C GLU A 33 -3.33 -2.26 6.31
N VAL A 34 -3.65 -1.66 5.18
CA VAL A 34 -3.32 -0.29 4.83
C VAL A 34 -4.54 0.43 4.29
N GLN A 35 -4.64 1.74 4.50
CA GLN A 35 -5.68 2.58 3.94
C GLN A 35 -5.10 3.46 2.83
N VAL A 36 -5.75 3.52 1.67
CA VAL A 36 -5.31 4.36 0.55
C VAL A 36 -5.52 5.83 0.91
N GLU A 37 -4.44 6.63 0.88
CA GLU A 37 -4.47 8.08 1.12
C GLU A 37 -4.57 8.87 -0.19
N ASP A 38 -3.96 8.38 -1.28
CA ASP A 38 -3.96 9.05 -2.59
C ASP A 38 -4.43 8.11 -3.70
N CYS A 39 -5.42 8.58 -4.45
CA CYS A 39 -6.10 7.85 -5.51
C CYS A 39 -5.31 7.87 -6.83
N GLY A 40 -4.50 6.84 -7.05
CA GLY A 40 -4.19 6.43 -8.43
C GLY A 40 -5.47 5.98 -9.14
N THR A 41 -5.51 6.06 -10.47
CA THR A 41 -6.69 5.79 -11.32
C THR A 41 -7.41 4.46 -11.08
N ALA A 42 -6.78 3.50 -10.39
CA ALA A 42 -7.35 2.18 -10.07
C ALA A 42 -7.90 2.03 -8.64
N LEU A 43 -7.63 2.95 -7.71
CA LEU A 43 -7.95 2.77 -6.28
C LEU A 43 -8.72 3.97 -5.70
N ARG A 44 -9.67 3.66 -4.81
CA ARG A 44 -10.47 4.68 -4.13
C ARG A 44 -9.76 5.15 -2.87
N GLN A 45 -9.70 6.46 -2.65
CA GLN A 45 -9.24 7.02 -1.39
C GLN A 45 -10.08 6.48 -0.22
N GLY A 46 -9.42 6.15 0.89
CA GLY A 46 -10.05 5.57 2.08
C GLY A 46 -10.28 4.07 2.01
N GLN A 47 -10.08 3.42 0.86
CA GLN A 47 -10.17 1.97 0.70
C GLN A 47 -9.10 1.27 1.56
N THR A 48 -9.50 0.19 2.22
CA THR A 48 -8.59 -0.66 3.00
C THR A 48 -8.11 -1.82 2.14
N LEU A 49 -6.80 -2.06 2.12
CA LEU A 49 -6.14 -3.13 1.38
C LEU A 49 -5.32 -3.98 2.34
N THR A 50 -5.18 -5.26 2.02
CA THR A 50 -4.25 -6.17 2.71
C THR A 50 -3.13 -6.52 1.76
N VAL A 51 -1.91 -6.11 2.09
CA VAL A 51 -0.72 -6.28 1.25
C VAL A 51 0.41 -6.94 2.03
N PRO A 52 1.33 -7.68 1.41
CA PRO A 52 2.53 -8.16 2.10
C PRO A 52 3.35 -6.99 2.66
N THR A 53 3.83 -7.13 3.88
CA THR A 53 4.62 -6.07 4.54
C THR A 53 5.89 -5.74 3.75
N THR A 54 6.45 -6.73 3.05
CA THR A 54 7.63 -6.59 2.18
C THR A 54 7.41 -5.67 0.98
N GLU A 55 6.15 -5.40 0.63
CA GLU A 55 5.79 -4.49 -0.46
C GLU A 55 5.56 -3.06 0.01
N ILE A 56 5.45 -2.82 1.32
CA ILE A 56 5.27 -1.47 1.86
C ILE A 56 6.63 -0.80 2.03
N ARG A 57 6.75 0.39 1.46
CA ARG A 57 7.97 1.20 1.43
C ARG A 57 7.68 2.60 2.00
N PRO A 58 8.53 3.24 2.81
CA PRO A 58 8.29 4.62 3.22
C PRO A 58 8.16 5.56 2.01
N TRP A 59 7.37 6.64 2.10
CA TRP A 59 7.15 7.56 0.96
C TRP A 59 8.43 8.21 0.43
N TRP A 60 9.40 8.46 1.32
CA TRP A 60 10.73 9.00 1.01
C TRP A 60 11.69 7.92 0.52
N TRP A 61 11.30 6.65 0.59
CA TRP A 61 12.03 5.57 -0.04
C TRP A 61 11.84 5.70 -1.56
N ARG A 62 12.88 6.18 -2.23
CA ARG A 62 13.09 5.98 -3.66
C ARG A 62 13.92 4.70 -3.86
N PRO A 63 13.87 4.04 -5.03
CA PRO A 63 15.04 3.30 -5.48
C PRO A 63 16.27 4.22 -5.45
#